data_AF-A0A2G2J3R6-F1
#
_entry.id   AF-A0A2G2J3R6-F1
#
_cell.length_a   1.000
_cell.length_b   1.000
_cell.length_c   1.000
_cell.angle_alpha   90.00
_cell.angle_beta   90.00
_cell.angle_gamma   90.00
#
_symmetry.space_group_name_H-M   'P 1'
#
loop_
_entity.id
_entity.type
_entity.pdbx_description
1 polymer ?
#
loop_
_entity_poly.entity_id
_entity_poly.type
_entity_poly.pdbx_seq_one_letter_code
_entity_poly.pdbx_strand_id
1 'polypeptide(L)'
;MIGEPLNTPVKAPAPIPQSYVRDNSISLSAPPKIVVKILMGTLQACSRQNAKRLTMSDICLVSGVSRGTLYKYFKTKDNVLAALTEYLTLQFETGIHAAADSQTDPLEKFRAVLAWHDHFSSLEAPDRLVFSEPEFSFGFLRDNFHRHTQAMQDALSPSFDHFDSLRGQKIDRAFFSELIIRIQQSRLLLPAFGDWRQSYAQTIANLEGMLCCNCESV
;
A
#
# COMPACT_ATOMS: atom_id res chain seq x y z
N MET A 1 -5.20 42.92 2.18
CA MET A 1 -5.89 42.15 3.24
C MET A 1 -5.38 40.72 3.15
N ILE A 2 -4.44 40.37 4.02
CA ILE A 2 -3.80 39.05 4.07
C ILE A 2 -4.61 38.29 5.13
N GLY A 3 -5.30 37.21 4.73
CA GLY A 3 -6.16 36.44 5.61
C GLY A 3 -5.38 35.84 6.78
N GLU A 4 -6.04 35.69 7.92
CA GLU A 4 -5.50 35.04 9.11
C GLU A 4 -4.90 33.66 8.77
N PRO A 5 -3.81 33.25 9.45
CA PRO A 5 -3.31 31.90 9.32
C PRO A 5 -4.37 30.91 9.79
N LEU A 6 -4.71 29.95 8.94
CA LEU A 6 -5.50 28.75 9.26
C LEU A 6 -4.75 27.93 10.31
N ASN A 7 -4.83 28.34 11.57
CA ASN A 7 -4.30 27.60 12.72
C ASN A 7 -5.44 27.05 13.56
N THR A 8 -6.44 26.45 12.90
CA THR A 8 -7.30 25.48 13.58
C THR A 8 -6.47 24.21 13.76
N PRO A 9 -6.25 23.71 14.98
CA PRO A 9 -5.58 22.44 15.18
C PRO A 9 -6.39 21.39 14.46
N VAL A 10 -5.83 20.82 13.38
CA VAL A 10 -6.34 19.59 12.78
C VAL A 10 -6.38 18.58 13.91
N LYS A 11 -7.58 18.22 14.36
CA LYS A 11 -7.76 17.22 15.40
C LYS A 11 -6.98 15.99 14.97
N ALA A 12 -5.99 15.62 15.79
CA ALA A 12 -5.20 14.43 15.51
C ALA A 12 -6.17 13.26 15.24
N PRO A 13 -5.99 12.53 14.14
CA PRO A 13 -6.84 11.38 13.86
C PRO A 13 -6.80 10.46 15.07
N ALA A 14 -7.96 9.90 15.44
CA ALA A 14 -8.04 8.98 16.55
C ALA A 14 -7.01 7.85 16.33
N PRO A 15 -6.24 7.47 17.36
CA PRO A 15 -5.28 6.39 17.24
C PRO A 15 -6.02 5.14 16.70
N ILE A 16 -5.39 4.48 15.73
CA ILE A 16 -5.94 3.28 15.13
C ILE A 16 -6.22 2.27 16.26
N PRO A 17 -7.45 1.74 16.39
CA PRO A 17 -7.81 0.87 17.51
C PRO A 17 -6.88 -0.35 17.59
N GLN A 18 -6.29 -0.60 18.76
CA GLN A 18 -5.42 -1.76 19.01
C GLN A 18 -6.12 -3.13 18.81
N SER A 19 -7.45 -3.15 18.70
CA SER A 19 -8.23 -4.36 18.41
C SER A 19 -9.16 -4.13 17.21
N TYR A 20 -8.71 -4.60 16.06
CA TYR A 20 -9.35 -4.47 14.74
C TYR A 20 -10.58 -5.38 14.57
N VAL A 21 -10.61 -6.49 15.31
CA VAL A 21 -11.65 -7.52 15.25
C VAL A 21 -12.22 -7.71 16.65
N ARG A 22 -13.54 -7.93 16.77
CA ARG A 22 -14.19 -8.19 18.08
C ARG A 22 -13.58 -9.38 18.83
N ASP A 23 -13.06 -10.33 18.06
CA ASP A 23 -12.41 -11.53 18.53
C ASP A 23 -10.90 -11.38 18.26
N ASN A 24 -10.13 -11.15 19.32
CA ASN A 24 -8.67 -11.00 19.24
C ASN A 24 -7.95 -12.29 18.81
N SER A 25 -8.65 -13.42 18.65
CA SER A 25 -8.08 -14.66 18.13
C SER A 25 -8.03 -14.74 16.59
N ILE A 26 -8.69 -13.81 15.88
CA ILE A 26 -8.70 -13.80 14.42
C ILE A 26 -7.41 -13.18 13.90
N SER A 27 -6.55 -14.01 13.32
CA SER A 27 -5.36 -13.55 12.60
C SER A 27 -5.73 -12.98 11.24
N LEU A 28 -5.29 -11.74 10.96
CA LEU A 28 -5.44 -11.13 9.62
C LEU A 28 -4.35 -11.56 8.64
N SER A 29 -3.30 -12.26 9.07
CA SER A 29 -2.34 -12.90 8.16
C SER A 29 -2.92 -14.16 7.49
N ALA A 30 -3.94 -14.77 8.13
CA ALA A 30 -4.70 -15.89 7.58
C ALA A 30 -6.18 -15.81 8.02
N PRO A 31 -6.94 -14.81 7.53
CA PRO A 31 -8.29 -14.57 8.02
C PRO A 31 -9.28 -15.61 7.51
N PRO A 32 -10.36 -15.90 8.26
CA PRO A 32 -11.46 -16.72 7.76
C PRO A 32 -12.04 -16.16 6.44
N LYS A 33 -12.45 -17.05 5.53
CA LYS A 33 -13.01 -16.65 4.22
C LYS A 33 -14.12 -15.60 4.30
N ILE A 34 -14.95 -15.65 5.35
CA ILE A 34 -16.02 -14.67 5.57
C ILE A 34 -15.48 -13.28 5.94
N VAL A 35 -14.38 -13.21 6.69
CA VAL A 35 -13.70 -11.96 7.01
C VAL A 35 -13.10 -11.38 5.74
N VAL A 36 -12.37 -12.18 4.95
CA VAL A 36 -11.86 -11.75 3.63
C VAL A 36 -12.99 -11.21 2.75
N LYS A 37 -14.14 -11.89 2.70
CA LYS A 37 -15.32 -11.44 1.94
C LYS A 37 -15.81 -10.06 2.40
N ILE A 38 -15.85 -9.82 3.72
CA ILE A 38 -16.22 -8.51 4.29
C ILE A 38 -15.20 -7.45 3.90
N LEU A 39 -13.90 -7.72 4.04
CA LEU A 39 -12.83 -6.77 3.74
C LEU A 39 -12.83 -6.39 2.24
N MET A 40 -12.92 -7.37 1.35
CA MET A 40 -12.97 -7.12 -0.10
C MET A 40 -14.27 -6.41 -0.51
N GLY A 41 -15.40 -6.76 0.09
CA GLY A 41 -16.65 -6.04 -0.13
C GLY A 41 -16.63 -4.60 0.40
N THR A 42 -15.89 -4.34 1.48
CA THR A 42 -15.64 -2.98 2.00
C THR A 42 -14.83 -2.18 0.99
N LEU A 43 -13.73 -2.73 0.49
CA LEU A 43 -12.89 -2.11 -0.52
C LEU A 43 -13.69 -1.79 -1.80
N GLN A 44 -14.51 -2.73 -2.28
CA GLN A 44 -15.39 -2.51 -3.43
C GLN A 44 -16.49 -1.47 -3.13
N ALA A 45 -17.02 -1.42 -1.91
CA ALA A 45 -18.02 -0.44 -1.53
C ALA A 45 -17.44 0.98 -1.60
N CYS A 46 -16.20 1.18 -1.18
CA CYS A 46 -15.49 2.46 -1.33
C CYS A 46 -15.37 2.87 -2.80
N SER A 47 -15.09 1.92 -3.71
CA SER A 47 -14.99 2.20 -5.16
C SER A 47 -16.30 2.61 -5.82
N ARG A 48 -17.45 2.18 -5.29
CA ARG A 48 -18.78 2.48 -5.86
C ARG A 48 -19.36 3.82 -5.40
N GLN A 49 -18.80 4.44 -4.36
CA GLN A 49 -19.33 5.69 -3.83
C GLN A 49 -18.66 6.89 -4.49
N ASN A 50 -19.46 7.77 -5.09
CA ASN A 50 -19.02 9.07 -5.59
C ASN A 50 -18.69 10.01 -4.40
N ALA A 51 -17.59 9.75 -3.70
CA ALA A 51 -17.10 10.48 -2.53
C ALA A 51 -18.09 10.57 -1.34
N LYS A 52 -19.06 9.66 -1.26
CA LYS A 52 -19.96 9.55 -0.10
C LYS A 52 -19.28 8.71 0.99
N ARG A 53 -19.62 9.02 2.25
CA ARG A 53 -19.13 8.28 3.42
C ARG A 53 -19.68 6.86 3.42
N LEU A 54 -18.79 5.90 3.64
CA LEU A 54 -19.12 4.49 3.73
C LEU A 54 -19.99 4.21 4.96
N THR A 55 -20.96 3.29 4.84
CA THR A 55 -21.78 2.82 5.96
C THR A 55 -21.71 1.29 6.14
N MET A 56 -22.07 0.81 7.33
CA MET A 56 -22.17 -0.65 7.60
C MET A 56 -23.19 -1.34 6.70
N SER A 57 -24.25 -0.63 6.29
CA SER A 57 -25.25 -1.15 5.36
C SER A 57 -24.68 -1.34 3.96
N ASP A 58 -23.86 -0.40 3.49
CA ASP A 58 -23.17 -0.51 2.20
C ASP A 58 -22.22 -1.71 2.20
N ILE A 59 -21.47 -1.90 3.28
CA ILE A 59 -20.57 -3.04 3.45
C ILE A 59 -21.36 -4.35 3.38
N CYS A 60 -22.49 -4.46 4.10
CA CYS A 60 -23.36 -5.65 4.02
C CYS A 60 -23.85 -5.92 2.59
N LEU A 61 -24.34 -4.87 1.92
CA LEU A 61 -24.89 -4.96 0.58
C LEU A 61 -23.83 -5.43 -0.43
N VAL A 62 -22.66 -4.80 -0.43
CA VAL A 62 -21.60 -5.08 -1.42
C VAL A 62 -20.87 -6.40 -1.13
N SER A 63 -20.58 -6.70 0.15
CA SER A 63 -19.98 -7.99 0.52
C SER A 63 -20.96 -9.16 0.43
N GLY A 64 -22.26 -8.91 0.32
CA GLY A 64 -23.30 -9.94 0.32
C GLY A 64 -23.29 -10.78 1.60
N VAL A 65 -23.12 -10.13 2.76
CA VAL A 65 -23.24 -10.76 4.08
C VAL A 65 -24.40 -10.13 4.85
N SER A 66 -24.99 -10.89 5.78
CA SER A 66 -26.05 -10.34 6.62
C SER A 66 -25.51 -9.33 7.63
N ARG A 67 -26.37 -8.40 8.10
CA ARG A 67 -26.02 -7.49 9.20
C ARG A 67 -25.54 -8.24 10.45
N GLY A 68 -26.21 -9.32 10.83
CA GLY A 68 -25.81 -10.16 11.97
C GLY A 68 -24.42 -10.76 11.79
N THR A 69 -24.08 -11.19 10.56
CA THR A 69 -22.74 -11.70 10.21
C THR A 69 -21.69 -10.60 10.32
N LEU A 70 -21.95 -9.40 9.78
CA LEU A 70 -21.00 -8.29 9.85
C LEU A 70 -20.75 -7.87 11.31
N TYR A 71 -21.82 -7.65 12.09
CA TYR A 71 -21.73 -7.24 13.50
C TYR A 71 -21.17 -8.32 14.44
N LYS A 72 -21.15 -9.59 14.02
CA LYS A 72 -20.42 -10.65 14.72
C LYS A 72 -18.92 -10.35 14.73
N TYR A 73 -18.35 -9.88 13.62
CA TYR A 73 -16.90 -9.64 13.48
C TYR A 73 -16.49 -8.20 13.81
N PHE A 74 -17.31 -7.20 13.45
CA PHE A 74 -16.93 -5.79 13.54
C PHE A 74 -18.03 -4.95 14.23
N LYS A 75 -17.66 -4.17 15.27
CA LYS A 75 -18.62 -3.30 15.98
C LYS A 75 -19.03 -2.10 15.14
N THR A 76 -18.03 -1.51 14.50
CA THR A 76 -18.14 -0.23 13.82
C THR A 76 -17.49 -0.31 12.45
N LYS A 77 -17.83 0.66 11.59
CA LYS A 77 -17.16 0.87 10.31
C LYS A 77 -15.64 1.01 10.50
N ASP A 78 -15.22 1.75 11.52
CA ASP A 78 -13.81 1.99 11.81
C ASP A 78 -13.07 0.69 12.14
N ASN A 79 -13.71 -0.28 12.81
CA ASN A 79 -13.11 -1.60 12.98
C ASN A 79 -12.92 -2.33 11.65
N VAL A 80 -13.89 -2.26 10.75
CA VAL A 80 -13.78 -2.88 9.41
C VAL A 80 -12.65 -2.23 8.62
N LEU A 81 -12.59 -0.90 8.60
CA LEU A 81 -11.57 -0.14 7.88
C LEU A 81 -10.17 -0.41 8.45
N ALA A 82 -10.05 -0.42 9.78
CA ALA A 82 -8.80 -0.71 10.45
C ALA A 82 -8.34 -2.17 10.21
N ALA A 83 -9.26 -3.14 10.15
CA ALA A 83 -8.93 -4.51 9.76
C ALA A 83 -8.59 -4.66 8.27
N LEU A 84 -9.27 -3.92 7.40
CA LEU A 84 -9.00 -3.89 5.96
C LEU A 84 -7.58 -3.39 5.70
N THR A 85 -7.19 -2.32 6.37
CA THR A 85 -5.87 -1.72 6.22
C THR A 85 -4.75 -2.62 6.72
N GLU A 86 -4.88 -3.20 7.91
CA GLU A 86 -3.92 -4.18 8.40
C GLU A 86 -3.82 -5.39 7.45
N TYR A 87 -4.95 -5.90 6.95
CA TYR A 87 -4.95 -6.96 5.95
C TYR A 87 -4.19 -6.56 4.69
N LEU A 88 -4.43 -5.37 4.13
CA LEU A 88 -3.74 -4.88 2.94
C LEU A 88 -2.24 -4.69 3.17
N THR A 89 -1.83 -4.21 4.35
CA THR A 89 -0.41 -4.10 4.69
C THR A 89 0.26 -5.47 4.80
N LEU A 90 -0.39 -6.46 5.42
CA LEU A 90 0.12 -7.84 5.48
C LEU A 90 0.19 -8.48 4.08
N GLN A 91 -0.80 -8.22 3.22
CA GLN A 91 -0.74 -8.66 1.82
C GLN A 91 0.41 -7.97 1.06
N PHE A 92 0.69 -6.70 1.39
CA PHE A 92 1.81 -5.99 0.80
C PHE A 92 3.15 -6.62 1.17
N GLU A 93 3.39 -6.77 2.47
CA GLU A 93 4.60 -7.37 3.04
C GLU A 93 4.80 -8.79 2.50
N THR A 94 3.77 -9.62 2.52
CA THR A 94 3.86 -11.01 2.04
C THR A 94 4.13 -11.05 0.53
N GLY A 95 3.41 -10.23 -0.25
CA GLY A 95 3.49 -10.28 -1.70
C GLY A 95 4.81 -9.75 -2.25
N ILE A 96 5.38 -8.70 -1.64
CA ILE A 96 6.66 -8.14 -2.08
C ILE A 96 7.83 -9.10 -1.81
N HIS A 97 7.82 -9.78 -0.66
CA HIS A 97 8.79 -10.82 -0.37
C HIS A 97 8.62 -12.03 -1.29
N ALA A 98 7.38 -12.48 -1.52
CA ALA A 98 7.12 -13.57 -2.46
C ALA A 98 7.59 -13.25 -3.89
N ALA A 99 7.45 -12.00 -4.34
CA ALA A 99 7.96 -11.55 -5.63
C ALA A 99 9.49 -11.64 -5.69
N ALA A 100 10.19 -11.19 -4.65
CA ALA A 100 11.64 -11.33 -4.55
C ALA A 100 12.07 -12.81 -4.51
N ASP A 101 11.41 -13.63 -3.68
CA ASP A 101 11.76 -15.04 -3.47
C ASP A 101 11.47 -15.93 -4.67
N SER A 102 10.62 -15.47 -5.60
CA SER A 102 10.37 -16.15 -6.87
C SER A 102 11.57 -16.15 -7.82
N GLN A 103 12.58 -15.32 -7.57
CA GLN A 103 13.76 -15.16 -8.42
C GLN A 103 15.04 -15.48 -7.65
N THR A 104 16.04 -16.06 -8.34
CA THR A 104 17.37 -16.31 -7.79
C THR A 104 18.37 -15.21 -8.13
N ASP A 105 18.28 -14.67 -9.35
CA ASP A 105 19.18 -13.63 -9.84
C ASP A 105 18.84 -12.25 -9.23
N PRO A 106 19.81 -11.48 -8.71
CA PRO A 106 19.55 -10.19 -8.06
C PRO A 106 18.90 -9.14 -8.96
N LEU A 107 19.16 -9.13 -10.28
CA LEU A 107 18.52 -8.21 -11.21
C LEU A 107 17.08 -8.66 -11.49
N GLU A 108 16.85 -9.96 -11.66
CA GLU A 108 15.48 -10.46 -11.81
C GLU A 108 14.65 -10.22 -10.53
N LYS A 109 15.24 -10.33 -9.33
CA LYS A 109 14.60 -9.93 -8.07
C LYS A 109 14.15 -8.48 -8.09
N PHE A 110 15.04 -7.57 -8.51
CA PHE A 110 14.73 -6.14 -8.63
C PHE A 110 13.53 -5.90 -9.54
N ARG A 111 13.54 -6.49 -10.74
CA ARG A 111 12.43 -6.38 -11.70
C ARG A 111 11.13 -6.96 -11.16
N ALA A 112 11.19 -8.16 -10.58
CA ALA A 112 10.01 -8.84 -10.03
C ALA A 112 9.36 -8.03 -8.90
N VAL A 113 10.16 -7.49 -7.97
CA VAL A 113 9.67 -6.65 -6.87
C VAL A 113 9.01 -5.37 -7.39
N LEU A 114 9.66 -4.66 -8.32
CA LEU A 114 9.12 -3.40 -8.85
C LEU A 114 7.87 -3.60 -9.72
N ALA A 115 7.82 -4.69 -10.50
CA ALA A 115 6.66 -5.07 -11.29
C ALA A 115 5.48 -5.46 -10.39
N TRP A 116 5.74 -6.25 -9.34
CA TRP A 116 4.73 -6.63 -8.37
C TRP A 116 4.20 -5.39 -7.61
N HIS A 117 5.08 -4.47 -7.22
CA HIS A 117 4.70 -3.24 -6.55
C HIS A 117 3.81 -2.33 -7.42
N ASP A 118 4.17 -2.14 -8.70
CA ASP A 118 3.31 -1.39 -9.64
C ASP A 118 1.95 -2.09 -9.83
N HIS A 119 1.94 -3.42 -9.92
CA HIS A 119 0.70 -4.17 -10.04
C HIS A 119 -0.21 -4.03 -8.81
N PHE A 120 0.33 -4.28 -7.61
CA PHE A 120 -0.38 -4.20 -6.33
C PHE A 120 -1.05 -2.85 -6.15
N SER A 121 -0.36 -1.80 -6.57
CA SER A 121 -0.80 -0.44 -6.39
C SER A 121 -1.68 0.11 -7.52
N SER A 122 -1.79 -0.63 -8.64
CA SER A 122 -2.74 -0.39 -9.73
C SER A 122 -4.10 -1.08 -9.55
N LEU A 123 -4.26 -1.88 -8.49
CA LEU A 123 -5.57 -2.42 -8.11
C LEU A 123 -6.48 -1.23 -7.80
N GLU A 124 -7.51 -0.99 -8.62
CA GLU A 124 -8.31 0.25 -8.75
C GLU A 124 -9.13 0.71 -7.51
N ALA A 125 -8.83 0.21 -6.32
CA ALA A 125 -9.66 0.36 -5.13
C ALA A 125 -9.13 1.28 -4.01
N PRO A 126 -7.80 1.44 -3.78
CA PRO A 126 -7.27 2.37 -2.78
C PRO A 126 -7.53 3.84 -3.11
N ASP A 127 -7.49 4.24 -4.40
CA ASP A 127 -7.73 5.62 -4.84
C ASP A 127 -9.06 6.16 -4.32
N ARG A 128 -10.09 5.31 -4.29
CA ARG A 128 -11.44 5.69 -3.88
C ARG A 128 -11.66 5.65 -2.37
N LEU A 129 -10.81 4.93 -1.62
CA LEU A 129 -10.82 5.00 -0.15
C LEU A 129 -10.42 6.40 0.31
N VAL A 130 -9.40 7.00 -0.31
CA VAL A 130 -8.95 8.36 0.01
C VAL A 130 -10.07 9.40 -0.17
N PHE A 131 -10.92 9.26 -1.19
CA PHE A 131 -12.01 10.20 -1.42
C PHE A 131 -13.27 9.93 -0.58
N SER A 132 -13.55 8.67 -0.20
CA SER A 132 -14.72 8.31 0.62
C SER A 132 -14.47 8.45 2.12
N GLU A 133 -13.23 8.19 2.57
CA GLU A 133 -12.80 8.16 3.95
C GLU A 133 -11.40 8.82 4.09
N PRO A 134 -11.26 10.13 3.84
CA PRO A 134 -9.96 10.81 3.75
C PRO A 134 -9.18 10.81 5.07
N GLU A 135 -9.81 11.11 6.20
CA GLU A 135 -9.11 11.16 7.49
C GLU A 135 -8.55 9.80 7.88
N PHE A 136 -9.32 8.74 7.62
CA PHE A 136 -8.89 7.37 7.85
C PHE A 136 -7.74 6.99 6.90
N SER A 137 -7.87 7.31 5.61
CA SER A 137 -6.87 6.95 4.60
C SER A 137 -5.53 7.64 4.84
N PHE A 138 -5.51 8.93 5.17
CA PHE A 138 -4.27 9.63 5.46
C PHE A 138 -3.60 9.13 6.74
N GLY A 139 -4.39 8.82 7.79
CA GLY A 139 -3.88 8.16 8.99
C GLY A 139 -3.21 6.83 8.64
N PHE A 140 -3.90 5.99 7.87
CA PHE A 140 -3.36 4.71 7.40
C PHE A 140 -2.04 4.85 6.63
N LEU A 141 -2.00 5.73 5.61
CA LEU A 141 -0.83 5.91 4.77
C LEU A 141 0.39 6.34 5.58
N ARG A 142 0.19 7.23 6.56
CA ARG A 142 1.24 7.68 7.48
C ARG A 142 1.69 6.56 8.41
N ASP A 143 0.74 5.87 9.04
CA ASP A 143 1.02 4.92 10.12
C ASP A 143 1.67 3.62 9.57
N ASN A 144 1.42 3.26 8.31
CA ASN A 144 2.01 2.07 7.66
C ASN A 144 3.17 2.40 6.72
N PHE A 145 3.52 3.67 6.54
CA PHE A 145 4.59 4.10 5.65
C PHE A 145 5.90 3.37 5.96
N HIS A 146 6.29 3.35 7.24
CA HIS A 146 7.52 2.71 7.68
C HIS A 146 7.56 1.21 7.37
N ARG A 147 6.45 0.50 7.61
CA ARG A 147 6.33 -0.94 7.31
C ARG A 147 6.50 -1.22 5.82
N HIS A 148 5.84 -0.45 4.96
CA HIS A 148 5.98 -0.61 3.51
C HIS A 148 7.39 -0.28 3.02
N THR A 149 8.01 0.78 3.54
CA THR A 149 9.41 1.14 3.22
C THR A 149 10.37 0.03 3.65
N GLN A 150 10.19 -0.52 4.85
CA GLN A 150 11.03 -1.60 5.36
C GLN A 150 10.87 -2.86 4.51
N ALA A 151 9.64 -3.29 4.22
CA ALA A 151 9.39 -4.48 3.40
C ALA A 151 9.98 -4.34 1.98
N MET A 152 9.88 -3.15 1.36
CA MET A 152 10.53 -2.85 0.08
C MET A 152 12.07 -2.94 0.19
N GLN A 153 12.65 -2.35 1.24
CA GLN A 153 14.09 -2.40 1.47
C GLN A 153 14.60 -3.83 1.66
N ASP A 154 13.90 -4.61 2.47
CA ASP A 154 14.27 -5.99 2.80
C ASP A 154 14.15 -6.88 1.55
N ALA A 155 13.08 -6.73 0.76
CA ALA A 155 12.89 -7.47 -0.49
C ALA A 155 13.95 -7.14 -1.56
N LEU A 156 14.41 -5.88 -1.61
CA LEU A 156 15.42 -5.41 -2.56
C LEU A 156 16.85 -5.55 -2.04
N SER A 157 17.09 -5.97 -0.78
CA SER A 157 18.42 -6.03 -0.19
C SER A 157 19.42 -6.81 -1.06
N PRO A 158 19.11 -7.99 -1.61
CA PRO A 158 20.04 -8.72 -2.49
C PRO A 158 20.39 -7.96 -3.77
N SER A 159 19.43 -7.21 -4.33
CA SER A 159 19.65 -6.38 -5.51
C SER A 159 20.54 -5.19 -5.20
N PHE A 160 20.34 -4.54 -4.05
CA PHE A 160 21.22 -3.46 -3.60
C PHE A 160 22.64 -3.95 -3.35
N ASP A 161 22.82 -5.11 -2.72
CA ASP A 161 24.14 -5.71 -2.50
C ASP A 161 24.84 -6.00 -3.83
N HIS A 162 24.10 -6.46 -4.83
CA HIS A 162 24.60 -6.65 -6.18
C HIS A 162 25.04 -5.33 -6.83
N PHE A 163 24.21 -4.29 -6.80
CA PHE A 163 24.57 -2.97 -7.36
C PHE A 163 25.77 -2.33 -6.65
N ASP A 164 25.84 -2.43 -5.31
CA ASP A 164 26.98 -1.97 -4.51
C ASP A 164 28.29 -2.64 -4.99
N SER A 165 28.24 -3.93 -5.33
CA SER A 165 29.40 -4.70 -5.82
C SER A 165 29.88 -4.26 -7.21
N LEU A 166 28.97 -3.80 -8.08
CA LEU A 166 29.31 -3.33 -9.43
C LEU A 166 29.90 -1.91 -9.42
N ARG A 167 29.40 -1.04 -8.52
CA ARG A 167 29.66 0.41 -8.57
C ARG A 167 30.71 0.89 -7.59
N GLY A 168 31.09 0.08 -6.60
CA GLY A 168 32.00 0.48 -5.52
C GLY A 168 31.46 1.61 -4.62
N GLN A 169 30.19 1.99 -4.80
CA GLN A 169 29.47 2.99 -4.02
C GLN A 169 28.20 2.38 -3.47
N LYS A 170 27.87 2.71 -2.22
CA LYS A 170 26.68 2.18 -1.56
C LYS A 170 25.43 2.96 -1.96
N ILE A 171 24.39 2.24 -2.35
CA ILE A 171 23.04 2.78 -2.47
C ILE A 171 22.50 3.03 -1.07
N ASP A 172 21.91 4.21 -0.85
CA ASP A 172 21.06 4.48 0.31
C ASP A 172 19.76 3.68 0.16
N ARG A 173 19.77 2.46 0.69
CA ARG A 173 18.67 1.48 0.57
C ARG A 173 17.37 2.05 1.16
N ALA A 174 17.47 2.75 2.29
CA ALA A 174 16.31 3.30 2.99
C ALA A 174 15.67 4.43 2.18
N PHE A 175 16.49 5.38 1.72
CA PHE A 175 16.00 6.50 0.92
C PHE A 175 15.45 6.04 -0.43
N PHE A 176 16.10 5.08 -1.10
CA PHE A 176 15.62 4.56 -2.38
C PHE A 176 14.26 3.87 -2.24
N SER A 177 14.10 3.00 -1.25
CA SER A 177 12.81 2.36 -0.93
C SER A 177 11.75 3.40 -0.57
N GLU A 178 12.12 4.41 0.22
CA GLU A 178 11.22 5.51 0.59
C GLU A 178 10.71 6.26 -0.64
N LEU A 179 11.60 6.61 -1.58
CA LEU A 179 11.24 7.31 -2.82
C LEU A 179 10.23 6.51 -3.65
N ILE A 180 10.43 5.19 -3.79
CA ILE A 180 9.49 4.32 -4.53
C ILE A 180 8.10 4.36 -3.89
N ILE A 181 8.02 4.20 -2.56
CA ILE A 181 6.74 4.23 -1.83
C ILE A 181 6.07 5.61 -1.96
N ARG A 182 6.82 6.71 -1.89
CA ARG A 182 6.28 8.07 -2.04
C ARG A 182 5.73 8.36 -3.43
N ILE A 183 6.46 7.98 -4.47
CA ILE A 183 6.00 8.11 -5.87
C ILE A 183 4.68 7.36 -6.02
N GLN A 184 4.57 6.19 -5.42
CA GLN A 184 3.33 5.43 -5.48
C GLN A 184 2.16 6.13 -4.78
N GLN A 185 2.38 6.64 -3.57
CA GLN A 185 1.33 7.34 -2.83
C GLN A 185 0.86 8.60 -3.55
N SER A 186 1.71 9.27 -4.34
CA SER A 186 1.27 10.41 -5.15
C SER A 186 0.20 10.03 -6.18
N ARG A 187 0.20 8.79 -6.69
CA ARG A 187 -0.80 8.32 -7.67
C ARG A 187 -2.20 8.18 -7.09
N LEU A 188 -2.31 8.04 -5.76
CA LEU A 188 -3.61 8.02 -5.08
C LEU A 188 -4.32 9.38 -5.18
N LEU A 189 -3.55 10.47 -5.32
CA LEU A 189 -4.06 11.84 -5.33
C LEU A 189 -4.03 12.46 -6.72
N LEU A 190 -3.01 12.13 -7.51
CA LEU A 190 -2.77 12.68 -8.83
C LEU A 190 -2.88 11.55 -9.87
N PRO A 191 -3.80 11.67 -10.85
CA PRO A 191 -3.92 10.66 -11.88
C PRO A 191 -2.62 10.62 -12.69
N ALA A 192 -2.24 9.42 -13.11
CA ALA A 192 -1.09 9.27 -14.00
C ALA A 192 -1.41 9.83 -15.40
N PHE A 193 -0.41 10.44 -16.04
CA PHE A 193 -0.51 10.91 -17.41
C PHE A 193 -0.15 9.80 -18.40
N GLY A 194 -0.88 9.70 -19.51
CA GLY A 194 -0.56 8.75 -20.60
C GLY A 194 -0.56 7.27 -20.15
N ASP A 195 0.25 6.45 -20.83
CA ASP A 195 0.47 5.05 -20.43
C ASP A 195 1.54 4.98 -19.34
N TRP A 196 1.09 5.08 -18.09
CA TRP A 196 1.94 4.99 -16.91
C TRP A 196 2.69 3.67 -16.83
N ARG A 197 2.02 2.54 -17.10
CA ARG A 197 2.63 1.21 -16.96
C ARG A 197 3.81 1.06 -17.91
N GLN A 198 3.62 1.48 -19.16
CA GLN A 198 4.70 1.49 -20.15
C GLN A 198 5.84 2.42 -19.74
N SER A 199 5.52 3.65 -19.31
CA SER A 199 6.53 4.64 -18.92
C SER A 199 7.33 4.18 -17.71
N TYR A 200 6.66 3.66 -16.68
CA TYR A 200 7.27 3.12 -15.49
C TYR A 200 8.19 1.93 -15.81
N ALA A 201 7.72 0.95 -16.59
CA ALA A 201 8.53 -0.19 -17.00
C ALA A 201 9.80 0.23 -17.75
N GLN A 202 9.69 1.19 -18.67
CA GLN A 202 10.84 1.73 -19.41
C GLN A 202 11.82 2.46 -18.49
N THR A 203 11.31 3.26 -17.54
CA THR A 203 12.15 3.94 -16.55
C THR A 203 12.90 2.95 -15.67
N ILE A 204 12.24 1.88 -15.19
CA ILE A 204 12.90 0.84 -14.39
C ILE A 204 14.01 0.14 -15.19
N ALA A 205 13.75 -0.24 -16.45
CA ALA A 205 14.76 -0.85 -17.31
C ALA A 205 15.96 0.07 -17.54
N ASN A 206 15.73 1.37 -17.74
CA ASN A 206 16.80 2.36 -17.92
C ASN A 206 17.61 2.55 -16.63
N LEU A 207 16.94 2.64 -15.47
CA LEU A 207 17.59 2.77 -14.17
C LEU A 207 18.47 1.57 -13.88
N GLU A 208 17.98 0.37 -14.15
CA GLU A 208 18.78 -0.84 -14.02
C GLU A 208 20.01 -0.81 -14.93
N GLY A 209 19.84 -0.43 -16.21
CA GLY A 209 20.97 -0.24 -17.13
C GLY A 209 22.01 0.73 -16.59
N MET A 210 21.59 1.88 -16.04
CA MET A 210 22.48 2.87 -15.43
C MET A 210 23.20 2.33 -14.18
N LEU A 211 22.54 1.48 -13.39
CA LEU A 211 23.13 0.86 -12.19
C LEU A 211 24.12 -0.26 -12.54
N CYS A 212 23.90 -0.94 -13.67
CA CYS A 212 24.76 -2.02 -14.15
C CYS A 212 25.97 -1.55 -14.96
N CYS A 213 26.01 -0.30 -15.43
CA CYS A 213 27.18 0.25 -16.13
C CYS A 213 28.34 0.55 -15.15
N ASN A 214 29.52 -0.02 -15.40
CA ASN A 214 30.76 0.31 -14.67
C ASN A 214 31.16 1.78 -14.89
N CYS A 215 31.67 2.43 -13.84
CA CYS A 215 32.23 3.79 -13.90
C CYS A 215 33.54 3.94 -14.74
N GLU A 216 33.98 2.91 -15.47
CA GLU A 216 35.25 2.93 -16.22
C GLU A 216 35.15 3.52 -17.64
N SER A 217 34.01 4.11 -18.02
CA SER A 217 33.78 4.65 -19.37
C SER A 217 33.46 6.15 -19.42
N VAL A 218 33.96 6.94 -18.45
CA VAL A 218 34.04 8.41 -18.55
C VAL A 218 35.44 8.89 -18.20
#